data_AF-A0A527Z196-F1
#
_entry.id   AF-A0A527Z196-F1
#
_cell.length_a   1.000
_cell.length_b   1.000
_cell.length_c   1.000
_cell.angle_alpha   90.00
_cell.angle_beta   90.00
_cell.angle_gamma   90.00
#
_symmetry.space_group_name_H-M   'P 1'
#
loop_
_entity.id
_entity.type
_entity.pdbx_description
1 polymer ?
#
loop_
_entity_poly.entity_id
_entity_poly.type
_entity_poly.pdbx_seq_one_letter_code
_entity_poly.pdbx_strand_id
1 'polypeptide(L)'
;VPFFSISGSEFVEMFVGVGAARVRDLFEQARAKAPAIIFIDELDALGRARGAGPMMGGHDEKEQTLNQLLVELDGFDPKIGVVL
;
A
#
# COMPACT_ATOMS: atom_id res chain seq x y z
N VAL A 1 -15.42 15.36 0.39
CA VAL A 1 -14.33 14.45 0.81
C VAL A 1 -13.91 13.67 -0.42
N PRO A 2 -12.70 13.88 -0.96
CA PRO A 2 -12.20 13.13 -2.11
C PRO A 2 -12.12 11.64 -1.78
N PHE A 3 -12.41 10.80 -2.77
CA PHE A 3 -12.43 9.35 -2.64
C PHE A 3 -11.44 8.76 -3.64
N PHE A 4 -10.44 8.07 -3.12
CA PHE A 4 -9.46 7.31 -3.88
C PHE A 4 -9.83 5.83 -3.78
N SER A 5 -9.90 5.13 -4.90
CA SER A 5 -10.24 3.71 -4.96
C SER A 5 -9.20 3.00 -5.79
N ILE A 6 -8.63 1.92 -5.27
CA ILE A 6 -7.61 1.12 -5.95
C ILE A 6 -7.76 -0.36 -5.56
N SER A 7 -7.50 -1.29 -6.48
CA SER A 7 -7.39 -2.71 -6.13
C SER A 7 -5.98 -3.05 -5.65
N GLY A 8 -5.86 -3.90 -4.64
CA GLY A 8 -4.63 -4.50 -4.14
C GLY A 8 -3.82 -5.21 -5.24
N SER A 9 -4.50 -5.72 -6.26
CA SER A 9 -3.86 -6.36 -7.42
C SER A 9 -3.11 -5.37 -8.32
N GLU A 10 -3.49 -4.08 -8.35
CA GLU A 10 -2.82 -3.04 -9.14
C GLU A 10 -1.43 -2.70 -8.59
N PHE A 11 -1.16 -3.09 -7.36
CA PHE A 11 0.13 -2.95 -6.71
C PHE A 11 1.06 -4.13 -6.96
N VAL A 12 0.59 -5.21 -7.59
CA VAL A 12 1.38 -6.39 -7.95
C VAL A 12 1.85 -6.24 -9.38
N GLU A 13 3.10 -5.83 -9.59
CA GLU A 13 3.66 -5.69 -10.94
C GLU A 13 4.90 -6.56 -11.18
N MET A 14 5.19 -6.80 -12.47
CA MET A 14 6.40 -7.52 -12.89
C MET A 14 7.69 -6.74 -12.59
N PHE A 15 7.58 -5.44 -12.29
CA PHE A 15 8.72 -4.55 -12.06
C PHE A 15 8.90 -4.25 -10.57
N VAL A 16 10.07 -4.60 -10.05
CA VAL A 16 10.43 -4.40 -8.64
C VAL A 16 10.35 -2.92 -8.26
N GLY A 17 9.67 -2.63 -7.15
CA GLY A 17 9.59 -1.28 -6.56
C GLY A 17 8.51 -0.37 -7.14
N VAL A 18 7.82 -0.77 -8.21
CA VAL A 18 6.72 0.02 -8.80
C VAL A 18 5.50 0.04 -7.88
N GLY A 19 5.16 -1.08 -7.25
CA GLY A 19 4.07 -1.13 -6.27
C GLY A 19 4.30 -0.20 -5.07
N ALA A 20 5.50 -0.24 -4.48
CA ALA A 20 5.86 0.64 -3.36
C ALA A 20 5.80 2.14 -3.72
N ALA A 21 6.26 2.53 -4.92
CA ALA A 21 6.15 3.92 -5.38
C ALA A 21 4.69 4.39 -5.48
N ARG A 22 3.80 3.55 -6.03
CA ARG A 22 2.36 3.89 -6.12
C ARG A 22 1.71 4.06 -4.76
N VAL A 23 2.07 3.23 -3.79
CA VAL A 23 1.54 3.37 -2.42
C VAL A 23 1.93 4.74 -1.85
N ARG A 24 3.19 5.16 -2.02
CA ARG A 24 3.63 6.50 -1.58
C ARG A 24 2.85 7.62 -2.28
N ASP A 25 2.75 7.55 -3.60
CA ASP A 25 2.06 8.56 -4.40
C ASP A 25 0.56 8.67 -4.05
N LEU A 26 -0.10 7.54 -3.76
CA LEU A 26 -1.50 7.50 -3.33
C LEU A 26 -1.70 8.26 -2.01
N PHE A 27 -0.85 7.98 -1.02
CA PHE A 27 -0.94 8.62 0.29
C PHE A 27 -0.53 10.10 0.25
N GLU A 28 0.46 10.48 -0.55
CA GLU A 28 0.82 11.89 -0.76
C GLU A 28 -0.34 12.69 -1.39
N GLN A 29 -0.99 12.14 -2.42
CA GLN A 29 -2.16 12.76 -3.04
C GLN A 29 -3.35 12.87 -2.08
N ALA A 30 -3.59 11.85 -1.26
CA ALA A 30 -4.67 11.86 -0.27
C ALA A 30 -4.41 12.89 0.84
N ARG A 31 -3.17 12.97 1.35
CA ARG A 31 -2.75 13.99 2.32
C ARG A 31 -2.90 15.40 1.75
N ALA A 32 -2.50 15.63 0.51
CA ALA A 32 -2.64 16.93 -0.15
C ALA A 32 -4.10 17.37 -0.34
N LYS A 33 -5.04 16.40 -0.39
CA LYS A 33 -6.48 16.66 -0.57
C LYS A 33 -7.29 16.37 0.70
N ALA A 34 -6.65 16.35 1.86
CA ALA A 34 -7.29 16.10 3.14
C ALA A 34 -8.42 17.13 3.42
N PRO A 35 -9.60 16.69 3.93
CA PRO A 35 -9.93 15.33 4.33
C PRO A 35 -10.31 14.43 3.15
N ALA A 36 -9.75 13.22 3.07
CA ALA A 36 -9.93 12.27 1.96
C ALA A 36 -10.12 10.82 2.46
N ILE A 37 -10.75 9.99 1.63
CA ILE A 37 -10.94 8.55 1.89
C ILE A 37 -10.13 7.76 0.87
N ILE A 38 -9.35 6.78 1.31
CA ILE A 38 -8.64 5.81 0.47
C ILE A 38 -9.32 4.46 0.67
N PHE A 39 -9.82 3.85 -0.41
CA PHE A 39 -10.38 2.51 -0.40
C PHE A 39 -9.46 1.57 -1.18
N ILE A 40 -8.99 0.51 -0.52
CA ILE A 40 -8.18 -0.55 -1.12
C ILE A 40 -9.02 -1.82 -1.15
N ASP A 41 -9.48 -2.21 -2.34
CA ASP A 41 -10.15 -3.50 -2.55
C ASP A 41 -9.11 -4.62 -2.71
N GLU A 42 -9.49 -5.88 -2.54
CA GLU A 42 -8.59 -7.04 -2.76
C GLU A 42 -7.21 -6.92 -2.07
N LEU A 43 -7.18 -6.37 -0.84
CA LEU A 43 -5.93 -6.15 -0.10
C LEU A 43 -5.16 -7.47 0.15
N ASP A 44 -5.87 -8.59 0.18
CA ASP A 44 -5.32 -9.93 0.26
C ASP A 44 -4.39 -10.29 -0.91
N ALA A 45 -4.53 -9.64 -2.08
CA ALA A 45 -3.60 -9.76 -3.20
C ALA A 45 -2.16 -9.33 -2.84
N LEU A 46 -2.02 -8.38 -1.90
CA LEU A 46 -0.75 -7.92 -1.34
C LEU A 46 -0.30 -8.74 -0.12
N GLY A 47 -1.24 -9.39 0.57
CA GLY A 47 -1.00 -10.11 1.82
C GLY A 47 -0.61 -11.57 1.61
N ARG A 48 0.68 -11.88 1.44
CA ARG A 48 1.19 -13.25 1.66
C ARG A 48 1.54 -13.43 3.13
N ALA A 49 1.02 -14.47 3.78
CA ALA A 49 1.35 -14.77 5.18
C ALA A 49 2.88 -14.84 5.36
N ARG A 50 3.43 -14.04 6.28
CA ARG A 50 4.88 -13.88 6.58
C ARG A 50 5.57 -15.16 7.13
N GLY A 51 5.09 -16.35 6.82
CA GLY A 51 5.73 -17.58 7.29
C GLY A 51 5.04 -18.84 6.80
N ALA A 52 5.53 -19.43 5.70
CA ALA A 52 5.49 -20.86 5.42
C ALA A 52 6.17 -21.18 4.05
N GLY A 53 7.48 -21.41 4.02
CA GLY A 53 8.16 -22.08 2.90
C GLY A 53 9.53 -21.47 2.51
N PRO A 54 10.50 -22.30 2.06
CA PRO A 54 11.89 -22.21 2.49
C PRO A 54 12.77 -21.31 1.62
N MET A 55 13.65 -20.54 2.27
CA MET A 55 15.04 -20.29 1.82
C MET A 55 15.22 -20.08 0.31
N MET A 56 14.57 -19.07 -0.27
CA MET A 56 14.96 -18.58 -1.60
C MET A 56 14.95 -17.05 -1.56
N GLY A 57 16.14 -16.47 -1.45
CA GLY A 57 16.41 -15.05 -1.31
C GLY A 57 16.09 -14.24 -2.57
N GLY A 58 14.80 -14.11 -2.88
CA GLY A 58 14.27 -13.07 -3.76
C GLY A 58 13.55 -12.05 -2.91
N HIS A 59 13.97 -10.79 -2.98
CA HIS A 59 13.24 -9.65 -2.43
C HIS A 59 11.87 -9.63 -3.13
N ASP A 60 10.85 -10.24 -2.52
CA ASP A 60 9.52 -10.38 -3.12
C ASP A 60 8.93 -8.97 -3.25
N GLU A 61 8.65 -8.53 -4.46
CA GLU A 61 8.10 -7.21 -4.78
C GLU A 61 6.83 -6.96 -3.96
N LYS A 62 6.05 -8.01 -3.71
CA LYS A 62 4.86 -7.99 -2.86
C LYS A 62 5.18 -7.61 -1.42
N GLU A 63 6.26 -8.15 -0.85
CA GLU A 63 6.67 -7.83 0.52
C GLU A 63 7.15 -6.38 0.62
N GLN A 64 7.86 -5.89 -0.40
CA GLN A 64 8.29 -4.49 -0.44
C GLN A 64 7.09 -3.54 -0.48
N THR A 65 6.11 -3.83 -1.34
CA THR A 65 4.90 -3.02 -1.47
C THR A 65 4.03 -3.07 -0.22
N LEU A 66 3.87 -4.27 0.38
CA LEU A 66 3.17 -4.45 1.66
C LEU A 66 3.86 -3.67 2.79
N ASN A 67 5.19 -3.73 2.88
CA ASN A 67 5.94 -3.00 3.90
C ASN A 67 5.77 -1.49 3.73
N GLN A 68 5.78 -0.97 2.49
CA GLN A 68 5.52 0.46 2.26
C GLN A 68 4.10 0.85 2.67
N LEU A 69 3.10 0.02 2.38
CA LEU A 69 1.73 0.25 2.85
C LEU A 69 1.65 0.31 4.36
N LEU A 70 2.28 -0.63 5.07
CA LEU A 70 2.32 -0.63 6.54
C LEU A 70 3.03 0.61 7.10
N VAL A 71 4.10 1.09 6.46
CA VAL A 71 4.80 2.33 6.86
C VAL A 71 3.91 3.56 6.68
N GLU A 72 3.17 3.67 5.58
CA GLU A 72 2.24 4.80 5.37
C GLU A 72 1.05 4.76 6.35
N LEU A 73 0.60 3.57 6.75
CA LEU A 73 -0.44 3.39 7.78
C LEU A 73 0.05 3.73 9.19
N ASP A 74 1.31 3.45 9.53
CA ASP A 74 1.89 3.75 10.83
C ASP A 74 2.29 5.23 10.96
N GLY A 75 2.75 5.85 9.86
CA GLY A 75 3.05 7.29 9.77
C GLY A 75 1.81 8.19 9.79
N PHE A 76 0.63 7.64 10.06
CA PHE A 76 -0.65 8.31 9.94
C PHE A 76 -0.95 9.21 11.16
N ASP A 77 -1.00 10.53 10.97
CA ASP A 77 -1.50 11.44 12.01
C ASP A 77 -3.05 11.50 11.95
N PRO A 78 -3.77 10.99 12.96
CA PRO A 78 -5.24 10.99 12.99
C PRO A 78 -5.86 12.40 12.93
N LYS A 79 -5.07 13.46 13.12
CA LYS A 79 -5.52 14.86 12.97
C LYS A 79 -5.62 15.32 11.52
N ILE A 80 -4.98 14.63 10.57
CA ILE A 80 -4.94 15.03 9.15
C ILE A 80 -6.22 14.60 8.41
N GLY A 81 -7.12 13.79 9.01
CA GLY A 81 -8.46 13.56 8.46
C GLY A 81 -8.49 12.76 7.16
N VAL A 82 -7.52 11.86 6.97
CA VAL A 82 -7.57 10.82 5.94
C VAL A 82 -8.13 9.54 6.58
N VAL A 83 -8.99 8.81 5.86
CA VAL A 83 -9.60 7.56 6.35
C VAL A 83 -9.29 6.47 5.35
N LEU A 84 -8.80 5.33 5.82
CA LEU A 84 -8.53 4.15 5.00
C LEU A 84 -9.60 3.08 5.24
#